data_AF-A0A847VCB1-F1
#
_entry.id   AF-A0A847VCB1-F1
#
_cell.length_a   1.000
_cell.length_b   1.000
_cell.length_c   1.000
_cell.angle_alpha   90.00
_cell.angle_beta   90.00
_cell.angle_gamma   90.00
#
_symmetry.space_group_name_H-M   'P 1'
#
loop_
_entity.id
_entity.type
_entity.pdbx_description
1 polymer ?
#
loop_
_entity_poly.entity_id
_entity_poly.type
_entity_poly.pdbx_seq_one_letter_code
_entity_poly.pdbx_strand_id
1 'polypeptide(L)'
;MLVIAGTSGCIAQPTVAVQGVRVGTFTPANTTLQVVVQVTNPNSFDIPIRDVAFTVSSVESGGVRRLGGGQTGPFTLLARQSIAKEEPVTLDNEALLEAALATVRAGHDRITFRVGGTVSGDVYKILTVNVPFEQDQTVTLQELLGMAGIPVSEQDVRQVLGAARTGASGGAVPGLTIVVG
;
A
#
# COMPACT_ATOMS: atom_id res chain seq x y z
N MET A 1 40.10 -32.60 11.61
CA MET A 1 40.32 -31.99 10.29
C MET A 1 39.21 -30.97 10.09
N LEU A 2 39.55 -29.69 10.16
CA LEU A 2 38.64 -28.55 10.06
C LEU A 2 38.29 -28.33 8.58
N VAL A 3 37.02 -28.47 8.21
CA VAL A 3 36.55 -28.18 6.85
C VAL A 3 36.26 -26.68 6.77
N ILE A 4 37.19 -25.92 6.17
CA ILE A 4 36.96 -24.53 5.79
C ILE A 4 36.19 -24.55 4.48
N ALA A 5 34.86 -24.39 4.54
CA ALA A 5 34.04 -24.18 3.35
C ALA A 5 34.15 -22.71 2.92
N GLY A 6 35.11 -22.43 2.04
CA GLY A 6 35.13 -21.18 1.28
C GLY A 6 33.95 -21.17 0.31
N THR A 7 32.98 -20.28 0.52
CA THR A 7 31.98 -19.96 -0.50
C THR A 7 32.44 -18.71 -1.23
N SER A 8 32.75 -18.89 -2.51
CA SER A 8 33.12 -17.83 -3.43
C SER A 8 31.97 -16.82 -3.57
N GLY A 9 32.09 -15.67 -2.91
CA GLY A 9 31.98 -14.34 -3.50
C GLY A 9 30.75 -13.90 -4.31
N CYS A 10 29.60 -14.57 -4.27
CA CYS A 10 28.37 -14.02 -4.88
C CYS A 10 27.67 -13.08 -3.89
N ILE A 11 27.79 -11.77 -4.09
CA ILE A 11 26.95 -10.79 -3.39
C ILE A 11 25.51 -11.01 -3.84
N ALA A 12 24.63 -11.39 -2.92
CA ALA A 12 23.21 -11.58 -3.20
C ALA A 12 22.47 -10.26 -3.07
N GLN A 13 21.49 -10.00 -3.94
CA GLN A 13 20.61 -8.85 -3.74
C GLN A 13 19.75 -9.07 -2.47
N PRO A 14 19.45 -8.01 -1.70
CA PRO A 14 18.49 -8.11 -0.62
C PRO A 14 17.12 -8.52 -1.16
N THR A 15 16.41 -9.36 -0.42
CA THR A 15 15.05 -9.74 -0.77
C THR A 15 14.10 -8.78 -0.09
N VAL A 16 13.13 -8.27 -0.85
CA VAL A 16 12.10 -7.37 -0.34
C VAL A 16 10.79 -8.15 -0.34
N ALA A 17 10.16 -8.24 0.83
CA ALA A 17 8.84 -8.81 0.98
C ALA A 17 7.92 -7.74 1.59
N VAL A 18 6.83 -7.41 0.90
CA VAL A 18 5.78 -6.60 1.50
C VAL A 18 5.04 -7.51 2.49
N GLN A 19 5.25 -7.28 3.79
CA GLN A 19 4.60 -8.09 4.83
C GLN A 19 3.10 -7.79 4.93
N GLY A 20 2.69 -6.59 4.52
CA GLY A 20 1.30 -6.20 4.41
C GLY A 20 1.13 -4.70 4.29
N VAL A 21 0.00 -4.28 3.75
CA VAL A 21 -0.44 -2.89 3.77
C VAL A 21 -1.45 -2.77 4.89
N ARG A 22 -1.17 -1.94 5.89
CA ARG A 22 -2.14 -1.61 6.93
C ARG A 22 -2.70 -0.25 6.59
N VAL A 23 -4.01 -0.11 6.49
CA VAL A 23 -4.59 1.23 6.39
C VAL A 23 -4.38 1.92 7.74
N GLY A 24 -3.76 3.09 7.70
CA GLY A 24 -3.47 3.89 8.89
C GLY A 24 -4.66 4.79 9.23
N THR A 25 -4.40 6.07 9.47
CA THR A 25 -5.45 7.05 9.76
C THR A 25 -6.11 7.56 8.48
N PHE A 26 -7.43 7.46 8.42
CA PHE A 26 -8.23 8.08 7.37
C PHE A 26 -8.91 9.32 7.95
N THR A 27 -8.63 10.48 7.36
CA THR A 27 -9.30 11.74 7.72
C THR A 27 -9.88 12.39 6.46
N PRO A 28 -10.94 13.21 6.60
CA PRO A 28 -11.53 13.95 5.46
C PRO A 28 -10.51 14.83 4.72
N ALA A 29 -9.46 15.29 5.41
CA ALA A 29 -8.42 16.15 4.85
C ALA A 29 -7.24 15.36 4.25
N ASN A 30 -6.88 14.21 4.83
CA ASN A 30 -5.77 13.35 4.39
C ASN A 30 -6.06 11.88 4.71
N THR A 31 -6.01 11.00 3.72
CA THR A 31 -5.97 9.56 3.96
C THR A 31 -4.53 9.09 4.03
N THR A 32 -4.15 8.42 5.11
CA THR A 32 -2.80 7.87 5.28
C THR A 32 -2.86 6.35 5.37
N LEU A 33 -2.10 5.67 4.52
CA LEU A 33 -1.86 4.24 4.62
C LEU A 33 -0.54 3.99 5.33
N GLN A 34 -0.52 3.03 6.25
CA GLN A 34 0.71 2.53 6.84
C GLN A 34 1.21 1.33 6.02
N VAL A 35 2.16 1.58 5.13
CA VAL A 35 2.77 0.49 4.36
C VAL A 35 3.86 -0.16 5.21
N VAL A 36 3.80 -1.48 5.40
CA VAL A 36 4.83 -2.23 6.12
C VAL A 36 5.59 -3.13 5.15
N VAL A 37 6.86 -2.81 4.94
CA VAL A 37 7.76 -3.59 4.09
C VAL A 37 8.84 -4.22 4.93
N GLN A 38 9.04 -5.52 4.75
CA GLN A 38 10.19 -6.23 5.30
C GLN A 38 11.28 -6.30 4.24
N VAL A 39 12.45 -5.81 4.59
CA VAL A 39 13.65 -5.95 3.77
C VAL A 39 14.59 -6.92 4.49
N THR A 40 15.04 -7.96 3.78
CA THR A 40 15.91 -9.00 4.31
C THR A 40 17.26 -8.95 3.61
N ASN A 41 18.35 -8.88 4.39
CA ASN A 41 19.70 -8.97 3.88
C ASN A 41 20.22 -10.41 3.98
N PRO A 42 20.34 -11.14 2.86
CA PRO A 42 20.91 -12.48 2.88
C PRO A 42 22.45 -12.46 3.00
N ASN A 43 23.12 -11.31 2.92
CA ASN A 43 24.57 -11.21 2.94
C ASN A 43 25.13 -11.20 4.36
N SER A 44 26.41 -11.56 4.49
CA SER A 44 27.17 -11.51 5.75
C SER A 44 27.81 -10.14 6.04
N PHE A 45 27.42 -9.10 5.31
CA PHE A 45 27.87 -7.73 5.49
C PHE A 45 26.69 -6.77 5.40
N ASP A 46 26.86 -5.59 5.98
CA ASP A 46 25.83 -4.57 6.05
C ASP A 46 25.62 -3.89 4.69
N ILE A 47 24.37 -3.58 4.38
CA ILE A 47 23.98 -2.88 3.14
C ILE A 47 23.46 -1.48 3.50
N PRO A 48 24.13 -0.41 3.07
CA PRO A 48 23.57 0.94 3.14
C PRO A 48 22.42 1.07 2.16
N ILE A 49 21.21 1.25 2.67
CA ILE A 49 20.02 1.57 1.89
C ILE A 49 19.88 3.09 1.89
N ARG A 50 19.82 3.68 0.70
CA ARG A 50 19.58 5.11 0.52
C ARG A 50 18.13 5.46 0.81
N ASP A 51 17.22 4.63 0.30
CA ASP A 51 15.79 4.85 0.42
C ASP A 51 15.00 3.61 -0.01
N VAL A 52 13.75 3.54 0.42
CA VAL A 52 12.71 2.73 -0.22
C VAL A 52 11.62 3.68 -0.70
N ALA A 53 11.38 3.70 -2.01
CA ALA A 53 10.31 4.49 -2.61
C ALA A 53 9.05 3.63 -2.76
N PHE A 54 7.89 4.20 -2.46
CA PHE A 54 6.59 3.54 -2.53
C PHE A 54 5.64 4.33 -3.44
N THR A 55 4.82 3.60 -4.18
CA THR A 55 3.67 4.09 -4.91
C THR A 55 2.48 3.20 -4.57
N VAL A 56 1.37 3.83 -4.20
CA VAL A 56 0.09 3.16 -3.98
C VAL A 56 -0.84 3.52 -5.13
N SER A 57 -1.47 2.52 -5.72
CA SER A 57 -2.45 2.67 -6.81
C SER A 57 -3.69 1.83 -6.56
N SER A 58 -4.84 2.21 -7.12
CA SER A 58 -5.98 1.30 -7.29
C SER A 58 -5.83 0.52 -8.59
N VAL A 59 -6.17 -0.77 -8.55
CA VAL A 59 -6.29 -1.64 -9.73
C VAL A 59 -7.76 -1.65 -10.14
N GLU A 60 -8.05 -1.11 -11.31
CA GLU A 60 -9.38 -0.96 -11.88
C GLU A 60 -9.47 -1.71 -13.21
N SER A 61 -10.69 -1.99 -13.69
CA SER A 61 -10.89 -2.69 -14.97
C SER A 61 -10.28 -1.95 -16.17
N GLY A 62 -10.11 -0.62 -16.07
CA GLY A 62 -9.53 0.24 -17.10
C GLY A 62 -8.04 0.52 -16.95
N GLY A 63 -7.37 -0.02 -15.93
CA GLY A 63 -5.94 0.21 -15.67
C GLY A 63 -5.64 0.46 -14.20
N VAL A 64 -4.47 1.06 -13.94
CA VAL A 64 -4.06 1.47 -12.58
C VAL A 64 -4.17 2.98 -12.43
N ARG A 65 -4.76 3.41 -11.31
CA ARG A 65 -4.85 4.82 -10.93
C ARG A 65 -3.95 5.06 -9.73
N ARG A 66 -3.02 6.00 -9.85
CA ARG A 66 -2.14 6.39 -8.74
C ARG A 66 -2.96 7.07 -7.67
N LEU A 67 -2.81 6.61 -6.43
CA LEU A 67 -3.44 7.17 -5.25
C LEU A 67 -2.46 7.96 -4.40
N GLY A 68 -1.17 7.58 -4.40
CA GLY A 68 -0.19 8.27 -3.58
C GLY A 68 1.19 7.64 -3.64
N GLY A 69 2.09 8.12 -2.78
CA GLY A 69 3.42 7.58 -2.64
C GLY A 69 4.15 8.16 -1.44
N GLY A 70 5.25 7.51 -1.09
CA GLY A 70 6.10 7.90 0.03
C GLY A 70 7.52 7.43 -0.23
N GLN A 71 8.44 7.84 0.64
CA GLN A 71 9.83 7.41 0.57
C GLN A 71 10.42 7.37 1.97
N THR A 72 11.21 6.35 2.27
CA THR A 72 11.95 6.29 3.53
C THR A 72 13.18 7.17 3.47
N GLY A 73 13.64 7.62 4.63
CA GLY A 73 15.02 8.05 4.79
C GLY A 73 16.02 6.89 4.64
N PRO A 74 17.33 7.20 4.62
CA PRO A 74 18.39 6.21 4.56
C PRO A 74 18.46 5.39 5.85
N PHE A 75 18.88 4.12 5.71
CA PHE A 75 19.13 3.22 6.84
C PHE A 75 20.14 2.14 6.47
N THR A 76 20.73 1.50 7.47
CA THR A 76 21.63 0.37 7.27
C THR A 76 20.88 -0.93 7.52
N LEU A 77 20.92 -1.83 6.54
CA LEU A 77 20.39 -3.17 6.66
C LEU A 77 21.51 -4.13 7.10
N LEU A 78 21.49 -4.50 8.37
CA LEU A 78 22.55 -5.29 9.00
C LEU A 78 22.67 -6.68 8.39
N ALA A 79 23.89 -7.23 8.42
CA ALA A 79 24.22 -8.56 7.93
C ALA A 79 23.28 -9.65 8.46
N ARG A 80 22.74 -10.49 7.57
CA ARG A 80 21.83 -11.61 7.88
C ARG A 80 20.55 -11.21 8.64
N GLN A 81 20.21 -9.93 8.68
CA GLN A 81 19.03 -9.44 9.39
C GLN A 81 17.89 -9.06 8.46
N SER A 82 16.71 -8.97 9.06
CA SER A 82 15.54 -8.36 8.45
C SER A 82 15.13 -7.14 9.23
N ILE A 83 14.69 -6.10 8.55
CA ILE A 83 14.09 -4.92 9.16
C ILE A 83 12.69 -4.71 8.59
N ALA A 84 11.74 -4.37 9.46
CA ALA A 84 10.44 -3.88 9.04
C ALA A 84 10.50 -2.35 8.99
N LYS A 85 10.11 -1.79 7.85
CA LYS A 85 9.96 -0.35 7.66
C LYS A 85 8.48 -0.06 7.52
N GLU A 86 7.97 0.73 8.46
CA GLU A 86 6.60 1.21 8.45
C GLU A 86 6.61 2.66 8.00
N GLU A 87 5.92 2.94 6.91
CA GLU A 87 6.01 4.25 6.27
C GLU A 87 4.60 4.78 6.00
N PRO A 88 4.27 5.98 6.51
CA PRO A 88 3.01 6.62 6.23
C PRO A 88 3.02 7.10 4.78
N VAL A 89 2.06 6.60 4.01
CA VAL A 89 1.82 7.02 2.63
C VAL A 89 0.55 7.84 2.60
N THR A 90 0.70 9.13 2.27
CA THR A 90 -0.44 10.00 2.02
C THR A 90 -1.07 9.64 0.68
N LEU A 91 -2.38 9.43 0.70
CA LEU A 91 -3.19 9.25 -0.49
C LEU A 91 -3.93 10.54 -0.84
N ASP A 92 -4.13 10.71 -2.13
CA ASP A 92 -5.05 11.68 -2.72
C ASP A 92 -6.48 11.20 -2.49
N ASN A 93 -7.22 11.98 -1.70
CA ASN A 93 -8.61 11.68 -1.34
C ASN A 93 -9.55 11.72 -2.55
N GLU A 94 -9.31 12.60 -3.52
CA GLU A 94 -10.12 12.68 -4.74
C GLU A 94 -9.89 11.43 -5.58
N ALA A 95 -8.63 11.05 -5.80
CA ALA A 95 -8.30 9.84 -6.54
C ALA A 95 -8.86 8.57 -5.86
N LEU A 96 -8.81 8.52 -4.52
CA LEU A 96 -9.36 7.40 -3.75
C LEU A 96 -10.88 7.32 -3.84
N LEU A 97 -11.58 8.46 -3.75
CA LEU A 97 -13.03 8.52 -3.92
C LEU A 97 -13.45 8.09 -5.33
N GLU A 98 -12.76 8.57 -6.36
CA GLU A 98 -13.03 8.16 -7.73
C GLU A 98 -12.82 6.66 -7.94
N ALA A 99 -11.76 6.09 -7.36
CA ALA A 99 -11.50 4.65 -7.42
C ALA A 99 -12.62 3.83 -6.72
N ALA A 100 -13.09 4.29 -5.55
CA ALA A 100 -14.20 3.67 -4.85
C ALA A 100 -15.51 3.75 -5.65
N LEU A 101 -15.82 4.91 -6.24
CA LEU A 101 -17.00 5.10 -7.09
C LEU A 101 -16.94 4.24 -8.36
N ALA A 102 -15.78 4.14 -9.01
CA ALA A 102 -15.57 3.28 -10.16
C ALA A 102 -15.80 1.80 -9.80
N THR A 103 -15.32 1.37 -8.64
CA THR A 103 -15.52 0.03 -8.09
C THR A 103 -17.02 -0.27 -7.91
N VAL A 104 -17.77 0.64 -7.27
CA VAL A 104 -19.22 0.50 -7.06
C VAL A 104 -19.98 0.47 -8.38
N ARG A 105 -19.65 1.35 -9.33
CA ARG A 105 -20.28 1.40 -10.67
C ARG A 105 -20.04 0.13 -11.47
N ALA A 106 -18.88 -0.50 -11.31
CA ALA A 106 -18.58 -1.81 -11.87
C ALA A 106 -19.30 -2.96 -11.14
N GLY A 107 -20.07 -2.67 -10.08
CA GLY A 107 -20.85 -3.64 -9.32
C GLY A 107 -20.03 -4.42 -8.27
N HIS A 108 -18.79 -4.02 -8.02
CA HIS A 108 -17.89 -4.63 -7.05
C HIS A 108 -18.03 -4.00 -5.66
N ASP A 109 -17.74 -4.79 -4.63
CA ASP A 109 -17.76 -4.41 -3.22
C ASP A 109 -16.36 -4.29 -2.61
N ARG A 110 -15.32 -4.45 -3.44
CA ARG A 110 -13.92 -4.53 -3.05
C ARG A 110 -13.06 -3.74 -4.01
N ILE A 111 -12.10 -3.02 -3.45
CA ILE A 111 -11.06 -2.34 -4.20
C ILE A 111 -9.75 -3.13 -4.04
N THR A 112 -8.96 -3.19 -5.10
CA THR A 112 -7.61 -3.76 -5.02
C THR A 112 -6.59 -2.63 -5.04
N PHE A 113 -5.81 -2.52 -3.98
CA PHE A 113 -4.67 -1.63 -3.90
C PHE A 113 -3.42 -2.35 -4.37
N ARG A 114 -2.65 -1.70 -5.23
CA ARG A 114 -1.31 -2.12 -5.62
C ARG A 114 -0.30 -1.23 -4.93
N VAL A 115 0.58 -1.86 -4.16
CA VAL A 115 1.72 -1.20 -3.54
C VAL A 115 2.98 -1.66 -4.25
N GLY A 116 3.54 -0.75 -5.05
CA GLY A 116 4.77 -0.98 -5.80
C GLY A 116 5.87 -0.04 -5.34
N GLY A 117 7.11 -0.39 -5.60
CA GLY A 117 8.23 0.43 -5.18
C GLY A 117 9.59 -0.12 -5.55
N THR A 118 10.62 0.52 -5.01
CA THR A 118 12.00 0.12 -5.24
C THR A 118 12.84 0.38 -3.99
N VAL A 119 13.59 -0.63 -3.57
CA VAL A 119 14.64 -0.49 -2.55
C VAL A 119 15.94 -0.11 -3.24
N SER A 120 16.48 1.05 -2.88
CA SER A 120 17.67 1.65 -3.48
C SER A 120 18.80 1.73 -2.46
N GLY A 121 19.99 1.26 -2.82
CA GLY A 121 21.17 1.32 -1.94
C GLY A 121 22.47 1.23 -2.71
N ASP A 122 23.59 1.47 -2.02
CA ASP A 122 24.92 1.25 -2.57
C ASP A 122 25.81 0.56 -1.53
N VAL A 123 26.40 -0.56 -1.93
CA VAL A 123 27.41 -1.25 -1.12
C VAL A 123 28.77 -0.71 -1.55
N TYR A 124 29.38 0.12 -0.70
CA TYR A 124 30.73 0.69 -0.88
C TYR A 124 31.02 1.28 -2.27
N LYS A 125 30.00 1.80 -2.98
CA LYS A 125 30.07 2.31 -4.36
C LYS A 125 30.54 1.30 -5.41
N ILE A 126 30.64 0.02 -5.07
CA ILE A 126 31.03 -1.07 -5.98
C ILE A 126 29.83 -1.87 -6.49
N LEU A 127 28.69 -1.77 -5.79
CA LEU A 127 27.45 -2.44 -6.18
C LEU A 127 26.24 -1.57 -5.84
N THR A 128 25.40 -1.33 -6.83
CA THR A 128 24.09 -0.68 -6.64
C THR A 128 23.04 -1.74 -6.34
N VAL A 129 22.30 -1.51 -5.27
CA VAL A 129 21.11 -2.27 -4.91
C VAL A 129 19.91 -1.52 -5.50
N ASN A 130 19.17 -2.20 -6.37
CA ASN A 130 17.92 -1.70 -6.94
C ASN A 130 16.96 -2.88 -7.06
N VAL A 131 16.10 -3.05 -6.06
CA VAL A 131 15.20 -4.19 -5.96
C VAL A 131 13.76 -3.69 -6.06
N PRO A 132 13.11 -3.88 -7.21
CA PRO A 132 11.70 -3.54 -7.34
C PRO A 132 10.84 -4.53 -6.56
N PHE A 133 9.71 -4.05 -6.06
CA PHE A 133 8.69 -4.90 -5.45
C PHE A 133 7.31 -4.41 -5.86
N GLU A 134 6.35 -5.33 -5.88
CA GLU A 134 4.95 -5.06 -6.15
C GLU A 134 4.10 -6.06 -5.40
N GLN A 135 3.07 -5.59 -4.72
CA GLN A 135 2.13 -6.41 -3.97
C GLN A 135 0.71 -5.86 -4.12
N ASP A 136 -0.21 -6.73 -4.49
CA ASP A 136 -1.63 -6.43 -4.50
C ASP A 136 -2.27 -6.80 -3.15
N GLN A 137 -3.17 -5.95 -2.68
CA GLN A 137 -3.99 -6.16 -1.51
C GLN A 137 -5.43 -5.71 -1.78
N THR A 138 -6.36 -6.66 -1.66
CA THR A 138 -7.79 -6.40 -1.84
C THR A 138 -8.43 -6.11 -0.49
N VAL A 139 -9.22 -5.04 -0.44
CA VAL A 139 -9.95 -4.58 0.76
C VAL A 139 -11.39 -4.32 0.37
N THR A 140 -12.35 -4.67 1.23
CA THR A 140 -13.76 -4.38 1.01
C THR A 140 -14.04 -2.89 1.21
N LEU A 141 -15.06 -2.36 0.53
CA LEU A 141 -15.51 -0.98 0.73
C LEU A 141 -16.00 -0.75 2.17
N GLN A 142 -16.54 -1.79 2.82
CA GLN A 142 -16.96 -1.73 4.22
C GLN A 142 -15.76 -1.54 5.16
N GLU A 143 -14.70 -2.34 4.97
CA GLU A 143 -13.46 -2.18 5.74
C GLU A 143 -12.90 -0.77 5.52
N LEU A 144 -12.86 -0.29 4.28
CA LEU A 144 -12.38 1.07 3.99
C LEU A 144 -13.17 2.15 4.73
N LEU A 145 -14.50 2.07 4.72
CA LEU A 145 -15.36 3.05 5.39
C LEU A 145 -15.30 2.92 6.92
N GLY A 146 -15.19 1.71 7.45
CA GLY A 146 -14.98 1.47 8.88
C GLY A 146 -13.64 2.05 9.36
N MET A 147 -12.60 1.98 8.52
CA MET A 147 -11.29 2.60 8.77
C MET A 147 -11.33 4.13 8.65
N ALA A 148 -12.29 4.68 7.90
CA ALA A 148 -12.59 6.12 7.84
C ALA A 148 -13.21 6.71 9.12
N GLY A 149 -13.50 5.88 10.13
CA GLY A 149 -14.22 6.30 11.32
C GLY A 149 -15.67 6.70 11.03
N ILE A 150 -16.15 6.43 9.82
CA ILE A 150 -17.54 6.63 9.46
C ILE A 150 -18.30 5.40 9.98
N PRO A 151 -19.23 5.54 10.93
CA PRO A 151 -20.08 4.43 11.33
C PRO A 151 -20.94 4.08 10.13
N VAL A 152 -20.65 2.96 9.49
CA VAL A 152 -21.40 2.49 8.34
C VAL A 152 -22.12 1.21 8.72
N SER A 153 -23.46 1.24 8.69
CA SER A 153 -24.25 0.03 8.86
C SER A 153 -24.24 -0.79 7.57
N GLU A 154 -24.28 -2.13 7.68
CA GLU A 154 -24.44 -3.00 6.50
C GLU A 154 -25.67 -2.63 5.65
N GLN A 155 -26.70 -2.05 6.28
CA GLN A 155 -27.93 -1.64 5.61
C GLN A 155 -27.69 -0.44 4.68
N ASP A 156 -26.91 0.53 5.11
CA ASP A 156 -26.59 1.73 4.33
C ASP A 156 -25.79 1.38 3.07
N VAL A 157 -24.78 0.50 3.20
CA VAL A 157 -23.96 0.03 2.07
C VAL A 157 -24.81 -0.73 1.07
N ARG A 158 -25.69 -1.61 1.54
CA ARG A 158 -26.61 -2.35 0.66
C ARG A 158 -27.59 -1.42 -0.05
N GLN A 159 -28.05 -0.37 0.62
CA GLN A 159 -28.97 0.60 0.04
C GLN A 159 -28.28 1.44 -1.06
N VAL A 160 -27.05 1.88 -0.83
CA VAL A 160 -26.26 2.64 -1.82
C VAL A 160 -25.81 1.76 -3.00
N LEU A 161 -25.32 0.55 -2.75
CA LEU A 161 -24.98 -0.40 -3.83
C LEU A 161 -26.23 -0.85 -4.60
N GLY A 162 -27.37 -1.00 -3.93
CA GLY A 162 -28.66 -1.30 -4.56
C GLY A 162 -29.14 -0.18 -5.47
N ALA A 163 -29.04 1.08 -5.02
CA ALA A 163 -29.35 2.27 -5.80
C ALA A 163 -28.41 2.46 -7.02
N ALA A 164 -27.11 2.17 -6.85
CA ALA A 164 -26.13 2.26 -7.93
C ALA A 164 -26.36 1.23 -9.04
N ARG A 165 -26.78 0.00 -8.68
CA ARG A 165 -27.13 -1.06 -9.64
C ARG A 165 -28.43 -0.81 -10.41
N THR A 166 -29.30 0.08 -9.92
CA THR A 166 -30.62 0.33 -10.52
C THR A 166 -30.71 1.60 -11.37
N GLY A 167 -29.63 2.39 -11.49
CA GLY A 167 -29.60 3.55 -12.38
C GLY A 167 -30.63 4.64 -12.02
N ALA A 168 -31.07 4.71 -10.76
CA ALA A 168 -32.04 5.70 -10.33
C ALA A 168 -31.38 7.09 -10.17
N SER A 169 -31.18 7.79 -11.28
CA SER A 169 -31.01 9.23 -11.27
C SER A 169 -32.33 9.89 -10.88
N GLY A 170 -32.39 10.50 -9.71
CA GLY A 170 -33.49 11.41 -9.34
C GLY A 170 -34.20 11.03 -8.05
N GLY A 171 -33.86 11.72 -6.97
CA GLY A 171 -34.60 11.67 -5.72
C GLY A 171 -33.70 11.98 -4.54
N ALA A 172 -33.89 13.16 -3.95
CA ALA A 172 -33.23 13.58 -2.72
C ALA A 172 -33.24 12.44 -1.69
N VAL A 173 -32.05 12.07 -1.19
CA VAL A 173 -31.88 11.08 -0.12
C VAL A 173 -32.43 11.72 1.17
N PRO A 174 -33.55 11.25 1.74
CA PRO A 174 -33.99 11.71 3.05
C PRO A 174 -33.17 10.96 4.09
N GLY A 175 -32.30 11.67 4.82
CA GLY A 175 -31.68 11.14 6.04
C GLY A 175 -30.15 11.13 6.09
N LEU A 176 -29.43 11.56 5.05
CA LEU A 176 -27.98 11.74 5.15
C LEU A 176 -27.67 13.08 5.84
N THR A 177 -27.77 13.12 7.16
CA THR A 177 -27.16 14.20 7.95
C THR A 177 -25.66 13.98 7.93
N ILE A 178 -24.96 14.65 7.01
CA ILE A 178 -23.50 14.77 7.07
C ILE A 178 -23.20 15.69 8.26
N VAL A 179 -22.89 15.10 9.42
CA VAL A 179 -22.27 15.86 10.52
C VAL A 179 -20.82 16.06 10.14
N VAL A 180 -20.53 17.22 9.54
CA VAL A 180 -19.15 17.72 9.40
C VAL A 180 -18.76 18.24 10.77
N GLY A 181 -17.92 17.49 11.48
CA GLY A 181 -17.21 17.93 12.68
C GLY A 181 -15.85 18.49 12.32
#